data_AF-A0A1N6ZZY1-F1
#
_entry.id   AF-A0A1N6ZZY1-F1
#
_cell.length_a   1.000
_cell.length_b   1.000
_cell.length_c   1.000
_cell.angle_alpha   90.00
_cell.angle_beta   90.00
_cell.angle_gamma   90.00
#
_symmetry.space_group_name_H-M   'P 1'
#
loop_
_entity.id
_entity.type
_entity.pdbx_description
1 polymer ?
#
loop_
_entity_poly.entity_id
_entity_poly.type
_entity_poly.pdbx_seq_one_letter_code
_entity_poly.pdbx_strand_id
1 'polypeptide(L)' 'MADSTDEDSLECLACRDPITSAVDQRVVPALEDGEAVYRHFCSETCLEEWMA' A
#
# COMPACT_ATOMS: atom_id res chain seq x y z
N MET A 1 -10.38 -7.02 26.59
CA MET A 1 -9.10 -6.50 26.08
C MET A 1 -9.28 -6.43 24.57
N ALA A 2 -9.51 -5.24 24.06
CA ALA A 2 -9.59 -5.00 22.63
C ALA A 2 -8.33 -4.20 22.30
N ASP A 3 -7.25 -4.92 22.02
CA ASP A 3 -6.04 -4.33 21.43
C ASP A 3 -5.97 -4.81 19.98
N SER A 4 -7.04 -4.47 19.24
CA SER A 4 -7.02 -4.51 17.79
C SER A 4 -6.37 -3.21 17.34
N THR A 5 -5.10 -3.00 17.68
CA THR A 5 -4.20 -2.15 16.89
C THR A 5 -3.76 -2.96 15.68
N ASP A 6 -4.75 -3.34 14.88
CA ASP A 6 -4.59 -3.42 13.43
C ASP A 6 -4.63 -1.95 12.97
N GLU A 7 -3.70 -1.13 13.47
CA GLU A 7 -3.56 0.25 12.98
C GLU A 7 -2.96 0.14 11.60
N ASP A 8 -3.82 0.08 10.58
CA ASP A 8 -3.54 0.40 9.18
C ASP A 8 -2.10 0.09 8.75
N SER A 9 -1.65 -1.14 8.99
CA SER A 9 -0.33 -1.59 8.52
C SER A 9 -0.46 -1.83 7.03
N LEU A 10 -0.42 -0.73 6.29
CA LEU A 10 -0.45 -0.69 4.85
C LEU A 10 0.73 -1.55 4.36
N GLU A 11 0.45 -2.69 3.76
CA GLU A 11 1.48 -3.54 3.17
C GLU A 11 1.76 -3.08 1.75
N CYS A 12 3.04 -3.04 1.37
CA CYS A 12 3.41 -2.78 -0.01
C CYS A 12 2.88 -3.90 -0.91
N LEU A 13 2.14 -3.55 -1.96
CA LEU A 13 1.58 -4.55 -2.87
C LEU A 13 2.68 -5.31 -3.65
N ALA A 14 3.83 -4.66 -3.89
CA ALA A 14 4.92 -5.24 -4.66
C ALA A 14 5.79 -6.21 -3.84
N CYS A 15 6.25 -5.78 -2.66
CA CYS A 15 7.18 -6.56 -1.83
C CYS A 15 6.55 -7.17 -0.57
N ARG A 16 5.29 -6.85 -0.26
CA ARG A 16 4.56 -7.29 0.95
C ARG A 16 5.19 -6.82 2.27
N ASP A 17 6.06 -5.81 2.20
CA ASP A 17 6.70 -5.23 3.38
C ASP A 17 5.78 -4.18 4.03
N PRO A 18 5.72 -4.10 5.37
CA PRO A 18 4.91 -3.11 6.07
C PRO A 18 5.42 -1.68 5.81
N ILE A 19 4.51 -0.81 5.37
CA ILE A 19 4.80 0.60 5.11
C ILE A 19 4.75 1.34 6.45
N THR A 20 5.87 1.37 7.15
CA THR A 20 5.98 2.05 8.45
C THR A 20 6.19 3.55 8.34
N SER A 21 6.44 4.09 7.14
CA SER A 21 6.81 5.48 6.93
C SER A 21 6.06 6.10 5.75
N ALA A 22 5.22 7.08 6.06
CA ALA A 22 4.37 7.77 5.08
C ALA A 22 5.13 8.74 4.15
N VAL A 23 6.42 8.97 4.38
CA VAL A 23 7.19 10.00 3.65
C VAL A 23 7.51 9.56 2.22
N ASP A 24 7.80 8.28 2.00
CA ASP A 24 8.13 7.73 0.67
C ASP A 24 7.03 6.84 0.10
N GLN A 25 5.92 6.65 0.84
CA GLN A 25 4.84 5.80 0.37
C GLN A 25 4.19 6.39 -0.88
N ARG A 26 3.91 5.53 -1.86
CA ARG A 26 3.14 5.90 -3.05
C ARG A 26 1.78 5.20 -2.98
N VAL A 27 0.72 5.96 -3.20
CA VAL A 27 -0.65 5.44 -3.22
C VAL A 27 -1.21 5.61 -4.61
N VAL A 28 -1.54 4.49 -5.25
CA VAL A 28 -2.14 4.46 -6.58
C VAL A 28 -3.62 4.13 -6.43
N PRO A 29 -4.52 5.09 -6.68
CA PRO A 29 -5.93 4.79 -6.79
C PRO A 29 -6.18 4.01 -8.09
N ALA A 30 -6.86 2.89 -7.99
CA ALA A 30 -7.26 2.10 -9.13
C ALA A 30 -8.73 1.72 -9.02
N LEU A 31 -9.33 1.37 -10.16
CA LEU A 31 -10.70 0.90 -10.21
C LEU A 31 -10.69 -0.60 -10.46
N GLU A 32 -11.14 -1.37 -9.48
CA GLU A 32 -11.37 -2.82 -9.60
C GLU A 32 -12.86 -3.09 -9.42
N ASP A 33 -13.48 -3.73 -10.41
CA ASP A 33 -14.91 -4.05 -10.40
C ASP A 33 -15.86 -2.85 -10.20
N GLY A 34 -15.39 -1.64 -10.53
CA GLY A 34 -16.14 -0.40 -10.29
C GLY A 34 -15.98 0.19 -8.88
N GLU A 35 -15.17 -0.43 -8.04
CA GLU A 35 -14.77 0.09 -6.74
C GLU A 35 -13.38 0.76 -6.80
N ALA A 36 -13.26 1.90 -6.13
CA ALA A 36 -11.99 2.59 -5.99
C ALA A 36 -11.14 1.90 -4.90
N VAL A 37 -10.13 1.17 -5.33
CA VAL A 37 -9.13 0.54 -4.47
C VAL A 37 -7.87 1.41 -4.40
N TYR A 38 -7.24 1.46 -3.24
CA TYR A 38 -5.98 2.17 -3.04
C TYR A 38 -4.86 1.15 -2.90
N ARG A 39 -3.90 1.19 -3.83
CA ARG A 39 -2.71 0.33 -3.78
C ARG A 39 -1.57 1.10 -3.18
N HIS A 40 -1.04 0.60 -2.08
CA HIS A 40 0.04 1.23 -1.35
C HIS A 40 1.36 0.59 -1.70
N PHE A 41 2.39 1.41 -1.88
CA PHE A 41 3.74 1.00 -2.19
C PHE A 41 4.71 1.70 -1.24
N CYS A 42 5.71 0.96 -0.76
CA CYS A 42 6.70 1.49 0.16
C CYS A 42 7.66 2.51 -0.50
N SER A 43 7.79 2.46 -1.83
CA SER A 43 8.72 3.31 -2.60
C SER A 43 8.29 3.41 -4.06
N GLU A 44 8.83 4.40 -4.75
CA GLU A 44 8.73 4.57 -6.21
C GLU A 44 9.15 3.31 -6.98
N THR A 45 10.29 2.70 -6.64
CA THR A 45 10.79 1.50 -7.32
C THR A 45 9.80 0.34 -7.28
N CYS A 46 9.14 0.12 -6.14
CA CYS A 46 8.12 -0.92 -6.00
C CYS A 46 6.87 -0.64 -6.85
N LEU A 47 6.53 0.63 -7.02
CA LEU A 47 5.45 1.06 -7.90
C LEU A 47 5.84 0.87 -9.37
N GLU A 48 7.07 1.21 -9.76
CA GLU A 48 7.58 1.02 -11.13
C GLU A 48 7.60 -0.47 -11.52
N GLU A 49 8.14 -1.33 -10.66
CA GLU A 49 8.17 -2.79 -10.86
C GLU A 49 6.75 -3.38 -10.99
N TRP A 50 5.76 -2.82 -10.30
CA TRP A 50 4.38 -3.27 -10.39
C TRP A 50 3.67 -2.81 -11.67
N MET A 51 4.05 -1.65 -12.22
CA MET A 51 3.49 -1.11 -13.47
C MET A 51 4.23 -1.58 -14.73
N ALA A 52 5.40 -2.18 -14.59
CA ALA A 52 6.23 -2.71 -15.69
C ALA A 52 5.67 -4.01 -16.27
#